data_AF-A0A1V1UNA2-F1
#
_entry.id   AF-A0A1V1UNA2-F1
#
_cell.length_a   1.000
_cell.length_b   1.000
_cell.length_c   1.000
_cell.angle_alpha   90.00
_cell.angle_beta   90.00
_cell.angle_gamma   90.00
#
_symmetry.space_group_name_H-M   'P 1'
#
loop_
_entity.id
_entity.type
_entity.pdbx_description
1 polymer ?
#
loop_
_entity_poly.entity_id
_entity_poly.type
_entity_poly.pdbx_seq_one_letter_code
_entity_poly.pdbx_strand_id
1 'polypeptide(L)'
;MIRRLFLHAGLPKTGSTSMQKWFLENRAALLDLGCTYPNDPPLHNYKQGYTVQSLMRPPGLMPIRQALTGVTTPDVLFSNEGMSNHFHDFNMDTLAQFRELTDGIEVHVVLFRRDPDRWLRSYHRQAVLNPHNNASDLWGTSQSQMKSATTSASNGWYNTTGWRRKWPKASALPQVICSISTIPAHLSSF
;
A
#
# COMPACT_ATOMS: atom_id res chain seq x y z
N MET A 1 -1.77 21.13 9.95
CA MET A 1 -2.96 20.25 9.93
C MET A 1 -2.96 19.50 8.61
N ILE A 2 -3.26 18.20 8.62
CA ILE A 2 -3.32 17.39 7.40
C ILE A 2 -4.53 17.84 6.60
N ARG A 3 -4.33 18.14 5.32
CA ARG A 3 -5.37 18.48 4.34
C ARG A 3 -5.73 17.30 3.46
N ARG A 4 -4.72 16.54 3.00
CA ARG A 4 -4.91 15.43 2.05
C ARG A 4 -4.26 14.15 2.54
N LEU A 5 -4.97 13.05 2.36
CA LEU A 5 -4.50 11.70 2.63
C LEU A 5 -4.52 10.88 1.34
N PHE A 6 -3.36 10.50 0.84
CA PHE A 6 -3.20 9.63 -0.31
C PHE A 6 -3.05 8.18 0.14
N LEU A 7 -3.91 7.30 -0.39
CA LEU A 7 -3.89 5.86 -0.17
C LEU A 7 -3.50 5.19 -1.49
N HIS A 8 -2.21 4.94 -1.69
CA HIS A 8 -1.78 4.07 -2.78
C HIS A 8 -2.16 2.63 -2.45
N ALA A 9 -3.24 2.18 -3.09
CA ALA A 9 -3.94 0.94 -2.76
C ALA A 9 -3.67 -0.20 -3.75
N GLY A 10 -2.88 0.03 -4.81
CA GLY A 10 -2.59 -0.96 -5.84
C GLY A 10 -2.61 -0.37 -7.24
N LEU A 11 -2.89 -1.14 -8.30
CA LEU A 11 -3.18 -2.59 -8.29
C LEU A 11 -1.91 -3.43 -8.07
N PRO A 12 -2.01 -4.70 -7.62
CA PRO A 12 -0.86 -5.59 -7.59
C PRO A 12 -0.21 -5.69 -8.98
N LYS A 13 1.11 -5.95 -9.04
CA LYS A 13 1.87 -6.17 -10.30
C LYS A 13 1.98 -4.97 -11.25
N THR A 14 1.85 -3.78 -10.68
CA THR A 14 2.04 -2.49 -11.35
C THR A 14 3.38 -1.82 -11.05
N GLY A 15 4.25 -2.46 -10.26
CA GLY A 15 5.55 -1.90 -9.87
C GLY A 15 5.55 -1.19 -8.52
N SER A 16 4.48 -1.37 -7.75
CA SER A 16 4.28 -0.91 -6.37
C SER A 16 5.48 -1.11 -5.44
N THR A 17 6.16 -2.27 -5.48
CA THR A 17 7.38 -2.50 -4.69
C THR A 17 8.50 -1.51 -5.01
N SER A 18 8.68 -1.14 -6.29
CA SER A 18 9.69 -0.14 -6.68
C SER A 18 9.30 1.25 -6.21
N MET A 19 8.02 1.61 -6.32
CA MET A 19 7.49 2.90 -5.87
C MET A 19 7.58 3.08 -4.36
N GLN A 20 7.17 2.07 -3.59
CA GLN A 20 7.26 2.06 -2.14
C GLN A 20 8.70 2.23 -1.63
N LYS A 21 9.66 1.52 -2.25
CA LYS A 21 11.09 1.69 -1.94
C LYS A 21 11.54 3.12 -2.24
N TRP A 22 11.14 3.66 -3.39
CA TRP A 22 11.45 5.03 -3.74
C TRP A 22 10.85 6.02 -2.74
N PHE A 23 9.59 5.86 -2.30
CA PHE A 23 8.98 6.71 -1.27
C PHE A 23 9.76 6.68 0.04
N LEU A 24 10.17 5.48 0.48
CA LEU A 24 10.96 5.30 1.70
C LEU A 24 12.35 5.94 1.59
N GLU A 25 13.02 5.78 0.45
CA GLU A 25 14.36 6.35 0.20
C GLU A 25 14.32 7.88 0.02
N ASN A 26 13.21 8.44 -0.44
CA ASN A 26 13.06 9.87 -0.77
C ASN A 26 12.17 10.62 0.23
N ARG A 27 12.02 10.13 1.46
CA ARG A 27 11.16 10.76 2.49
C ARG A 27 11.51 12.21 2.79
N ALA A 28 12.80 12.55 2.82
CA ALA A 28 13.24 13.92 3.02
C ALA A 28 12.75 14.83 1.89
N ALA A 29 12.90 14.40 0.63
CA ALA A 29 12.41 15.14 -0.52
C ALA A 29 10.88 15.24 -0.54
N LEU A 30 10.15 14.20 -0.10
CA LEU A 30 8.70 14.29 0.06
C LEU A 30 8.30 15.30 1.14
N LEU A 31 9.03 15.32 2.27
CA LEU A 31 8.81 16.26 3.37
C LEU A 31 9.01 17.72 2.90
N ASP A 32 10.07 17.98 2.13
CA ASP A 32 10.34 19.29 1.54
C ASP A 32 9.22 19.75 0.58
N LEU A 33 8.52 18.81 -0.05
CA LEU A 33 7.34 19.06 -0.88
C LEU A 33 6.03 19.14 -0.08
N GLY A 34 6.09 19.08 1.25
CA GLY A 34 4.91 19.13 2.11
C GLY A 34 4.12 17.81 2.16
N CYS A 35 4.77 16.68 1.95
CA CYS A 35 4.17 15.35 2.02
C CYS A 35 4.92 14.43 2.98
N THR A 36 4.23 13.93 4.01
CA THR A 36 4.78 12.93 4.90
C THR A 36 4.49 11.54 4.34
N TYR A 37 5.54 10.75 4.16
CA TYR A 37 5.44 9.30 4.00
C TYR A 37 5.77 8.65 5.36
N PRO A 38 4.78 8.14 6.13
CA PRO A 38 5.02 7.65 7.48
C PRO A 38 5.97 6.45 7.50
N ASN A 39 6.85 6.40 8.50
CA ASN A 39 7.64 5.19 8.71
C ASN A 39 6.77 4.14 9.41
N ASP A 40 7.20 2.88 9.34
CA ASP A 40 6.74 1.81 10.21
C ASP A 40 7.87 1.52 11.22
N PRO A 41 8.03 2.30 12.31
CA PRO A 41 8.99 1.95 13.35
C PRO A 41 8.44 0.75 14.14
N PRO A 42 9.23 -0.31 14.36
CA PRO A 42 10.69 -0.42 14.14
C PRO A 42 11.11 -1.06 12.80
N LEU A 43 10.18 -1.57 12.01
CA LEU A 43 10.48 -2.53 10.93
C LEU A 43 10.99 -1.91 9.62
N HIS A 44 11.00 -0.58 9.46
CA HIS A 44 11.41 0.10 8.21
C HIS A 44 10.77 -0.55 6.96
N ASN A 45 9.51 -0.96 7.10
CA ASN A 45 8.83 -1.74 6.08
C ASN A 45 8.22 -0.81 5.03
N TYR A 46 8.82 -0.79 3.85
CA TYR A 46 8.33 0.00 2.71
C TYR A 46 6.88 -0.33 2.30
N LYS A 47 6.34 -1.49 2.70
CA LYS A 47 4.96 -1.87 2.38
C LYS A 47 3.91 -1.28 3.31
N GLN A 48 4.31 -0.69 4.45
CA GLN A 48 3.40 -0.20 5.49
C GLN A 48 2.29 -1.22 5.79
N GLY A 49 2.70 -2.46 6.08
CA GLY A 49 1.80 -3.62 6.18
C GLY A 49 0.69 -3.44 7.22
N TYR A 50 0.92 -2.60 8.23
CA TYR A 50 -0.07 -2.24 9.23
C TYR A 50 -1.34 -1.62 8.63
N THR A 51 -1.28 -0.91 7.50
CA THR A 51 -2.46 -0.24 6.91
C THR A 51 -3.61 -1.21 6.61
N VAL A 52 -3.32 -2.31 5.92
CA VAL A 52 -4.32 -3.36 5.63
C VAL A 52 -4.77 -4.05 6.91
N GLN A 53 -3.83 -4.45 7.78
CA GLN A 53 -4.17 -5.13 9.03
C GLN A 53 -5.05 -4.27 9.94
N SER A 54 -4.76 -2.97 9.98
CA SER A 54 -5.49 -1.96 10.74
C SER A 54 -6.92 -1.77 10.26
N LEU A 55 -7.22 -2.05 8.98
CA LEU A 55 -8.57 -1.95 8.40
C LEU A 55 -9.35 -3.28 8.44
N MET A 56 -8.66 -4.41 8.59
CA MET A 56 -9.27 -5.73 8.61
C MET A 56 -9.70 -6.22 10.00
N ARG A 57 -9.08 -5.76 11.10
CA ARG A 57 -9.26 -6.35 12.44
C ARG A 57 -9.48 -5.30 13.53
N PRO A 58 -10.58 -5.33 14.30
CA PRO A 58 -10.71 -4.51 15.51
C PRO A 58 -9.79 -5.00 16.66
N PRO A 59 -9.29 -4.10 17.55
CA PRO A 59 -9.20 -2.64 17.45
C PRO A 59 -7.97 -2.24 16.61
N GLY A 60 -8.12 -2.16 15.30
CA GLY A 60 -6.98 -2.14 14.37
C GLY A 60 -6.38 -0.77 14.07
N LEU A 61 -7.08 0.33 14.35
CA LEU A 61 -6.68 1.65 13.84
C LEU A 61 -5.54 2.34 14.58
N MET A 62 -5.11 1.82 15.72
CA MET A 62 -4.08 2.48 16.53
C MET A 62 -2.78 2.81 15.74
N PRO A 63 -2.24 1.92 14.89
CA PRO A 63 -1.07 2.24 14.06
C PRO A 63 -1.32 3.39 13.07
N ILE A 64 -2.49 3.43 12.41
CA ILE A 64 -2.85 4.52 11.51
C ILE A 64 -2.97 5.83 12.29
N ARG A 65 -3.64 5.81 13.45
CA ARG A 65 -3.75 6.98 14.33
C ARG A 65 -2.38 7.50 14.74
N GLN A 66 -1.47 6.61 15.16
CA GLN A 66 -0.10 6.96 15.54
C GLN A 66 0.68 7.55 14.35
N ALA A 67 0.52 7.01 13.15
CA ALA A 67 1.18 7.51 11.95
C ALA A 67 0.70 8.90 11.52
N LEU A 68 -0.55 9.26 11.85
CA LEU A 68 -1.10 10.60 11.62
C LEU A 68 -0.74 11.58 12.75
N THR A 69 -0.54 11.07 13.97
CA THR A 69 -0.06 11.89 15.10
C THR A 69 1.36 12.37 14.84
N GLY A 70 1.58 13.69 14.92
CA GLY A 70 2.90 14.29 14.72
C GLY A 70 3.23 14.63 13.27
N VAL A 71 2.31 14.41 12.33
CA VAL A 71 2.46 14.94 10.97
C VAL A 71 2.36 16.46 10.99
N THR A 72 3.39 17.13 10.49
CA THR A 72 3.46 18.59 10.36
C THR A 72 3.10 19.08 8.96
N THR A 73 3.05 18.19 7.97
CA THR A 73 2.80 18.51 6.57
C THR A 73 1.32 18.52 6.20
N PRO A 74 0.93 19.26 5.13
CA PRO A 74 -0.44 19.23 4.63
C PRO A 74 -0.82 17.89 3.99
N ASP A 75 0.12 17.15 3.42
CA ASP A 75 -0.17 15.88 2.75
C ASP A 75 0.43 14.69 3.49
N VAL A 76 -0.27 13.55 3.44
CA VAL A 76 0.22 12.26 3.92
C VAL A 76 0.03 11.20 2.84
N LEU A 77 1.03 10.34 2.64
CA LEU A 77 0.95 9.20 1.72
C LEU A 77 1.11 7.88 2.47
N PHE A 78 0.07 7.05 2.46
CA PHE A 78 0.16 5.63 2.75
C PHE A 78 0.22 4.83 1.45
N SER A 79 0.99 3.75 1.44
CA SER A 79 1.25 2.96 0.25
C SER A 79 1.33 1.48 0.57
N ASN A 80 0.23 0.77 0.35
CA ASN A 80 0.13 -0.66 0.45
C ASN A 80 -0.75 -1.23 -0.66
N GLU A 81 -0.11 -1.89 -1.63
CA GLU A 81 -0.79 -2.52 -2.77
C GLU A 81 -1.82 -3.58 -2.37
N GLY A 82 -1.71 -4.14 -1.17
CA GLY A 82 -2.62 -5.14 -0.64
C GLY A 82 -4.02 -4.60 -0.37
N MET A 83 -4.21 -3.28 -0.25
CA MET A 83 -5.53 -2.70 0.03
C MET A 83 -6.54 -3.04 -1.07
N SER A 84 -6.13 -3.00 -2.34
CA SER A 84 -7.02 -3.36 -3.46
C SER A 84 -7.47 -4.82 -3.44
N ASN A 85 -6.68 -5.73 -2.87
CA ASN A 85 -7.09 -7.12 -2.68
C ASN A 85 -8.17 -7.25 -1.59
N HIS A 86 -8.28 -6.26 -0.69
CA HIS A 86 -9.13 -6.29 0.48
C HIS A 86 -10.31 -5.31 0.44
N PHE A 87 -10.57 -4.66 -0.71
CA PHE A 87 -11.69 -3.73 -0.86
C PHE A 87 -13.06 -4.35 -0.55
N HIS A 88 -13.18 -5.69 -0.63
CA HIS A 88 -14.41 -6.43 -0.43
C HIS A 88 -14.56 -7.04 0.98
N ASP A 89 -13.49 -7.09 1.78
CA ASP A 89 -13.45 -7.84 3.06
C ASP A 89 -12.90 -7.02 4.24
N PHE A 90 -12.82 -5.68 4.11
CA PHE A 90 -12.53 -4.82 5.24
C PHE A 90 -13.65 -4.85 6.29
N ASN A 91 -13.27 -4.73 7.56
CA ASN A 91 -14.21 -4.72 8.66
C ASN A 91 -14.97 -3.38 8.72
N MET A 92 -16.30 -3.44 8.75
CA MET A 92 -17.15 -2.24 8.68
C MET A 92 -17.01 -1.29 9.88
N ASP A 93 -16.85 -1.81 11.11
CA ASP A 93 -16.66 -0.97 12.30
C ASP A 93 -15.33 -0.22 12.22
N THR A 94 -14.30 -0.89 11.71
CA THR A 94 -12.97 -0.33 11.54
C THR A 94 -12.97 0.71 10.40
N LEU A 95 -13.73 0.49 9.32
CA LEU A 95 -13.93 1.49 8.28
C LEU A 95 -14.71 2.70 8.80
N ALA A 96 -15.72 2.52 9.65
CA ALA A 96 -16.45 3.62 10.28
C ALA A 96 -15.51 4.48 11.14
N GLN A 97 -14.71 3.85 12.00
CA GLN A 97 -13.70 4.56 12.78
C GLN A 97 -12.62 5.23 11.91
N PHE A 98 -12.28 4.65 10.75
CA PHE A 98 -11.32 5.27 9.82
C PHE A 98 -11.92 6.54 9.20
N ARG A 99 -13.22 6.51 8.84
CA ARG A 99 -13.94 7.69 8.35
C ARG A 99 -14.00 8.78 9.41
N GLU A 100 -14.29 8.44 10.66
CA GLU A 100 -14.24 9.39 11.78
C GLU A 100 -12.84 9.98 11.99
N LEU A 101 -11.79 9.13 11.94
CA LEU A 101 -10.41 9.56 12.08
C LEU A 101 -9.95 10.50 10.97
N THR A 102 -10.54 10.36 9.78
CA THR A 102 -10.19 11.14 8.58
C THR A 102 -11.25 12.20 8.25
N ASP A 103 -12.16 12.49 9.17
CA ASP A 103 -13.15 13.55 8.98
C ASP A 103 -12.47 14.91 8.76
N GLY A 104 -12.96 15.65 7.78
CA GLY A 104 -12.35 16.91 7.34
C GLY A 104 -11.03 16.78 6.55
N ILE A 105 -10.52 15.57 6.30
CA ILE A 105 -9.35 15.30 5.45
C ILE A 105 -9.81 14.83 4.07
N GLU A 106 -9.26 15.40 3.01
CA GLU A 106 -9.50 14.94 1.64
C GLU A 106 -8.75 13.62 1.39
N VAL A 107 -9.48 12.50 1.34
CA VAL A 107 -8.90 11.17 1.12
C VAL A 107 -8.91 10.81 -0.37
N HIS A 108 -7.74 10.55 -0.94
CA HIS A 108 -7.55 10.11 -2.32
C HIS A 108 -7.09 8.65 -2.37
N VAL A 109 -7.82 7.81 -3.11
CA VAL A 109 -7.35 6.46 -3.44
C VAL A 109 -6.56 6.51 -4.74
N VAL A 110 -5.28 6.16 -4.67
CA VAL A 110 -4.36 6.18 -5.81
C VAL A 110 -4.16 4.75 -6.32
N LEU A 111 -4.54 4.54 -7.59
CA LEU A 111 -4.36 3.27 -8.29
C LEU A 111 -3.45 3.45 -9.50
N PHE A 112 -2.40 2.66 -9.57
CA PHE A 112 -1.55 2.59 -10.75
C PHE A 112 -2.09 1.56 -11.72
N ARG A 113 -1.98 1.88 -13.01
CA ARG A 113 -2.34 1.00 -14.11
C ARG A 113 -1.08 0.54 -14.84
N ARG A 114 -1.21 -0.64 -15.45
CA ARG A 114 -0.25 -1.21 -16.38
C ARG A 114 -1.02 -1.64 -17.62
N ASP A 115 -0.30 -1.76 -18.74
CA ASP A 115 -0.78 -2.47 -19.92
C ASP A 115 -1.51 -3.77 -19.51
N PRO A 116 -2.81 -3.93 -19.86
CA PRO A 116 -3.65 -5.01 -19.33
C PRO A 116 -3.08 -6.40 -19.60
N ASP A 117 -2.55 -6.64 -20.81
CA ASP A 117 -1.98 -7.92 -21.20
C ASP A 117 -0.74 -8.29 -20.37
N ARG A 118 0.17 -7.32 -20.19
CA ARG A 118 1.35 -7.50 -19.32
C ARG A 118 0.96 -7.65 -17.85
N TRP A 119 -0.06 -6.94 -17.40
CA TRP A 119 -0.59 -7.07 -16.05
C TRP A 119 -1.14 -8.47 -15.81
N LEU A 120 -2.05 -8.93 -16.67
CA LEU A 120 -2.70 -10.24 -16.58
C LEU A 120 -1.68 -11.38 -16.58
N ARG A 121 -0.72 -11.37 -17.52
CA ARG A 121 0.37 -12.36 -17.54
C ARG A 121 1.20 -12.34 -16.26
N SER A 122 1.49 -11.15 -15.73
CA SER A 122 2.28 -11.01 -14.51
C SER A 122 1.51 -11.46 -13.26
N TYR A 123 0.21 -11.23 -13.25
CA TYR A 123 -0.70 -11.62 -12.17
C TYR A 123 -0.91 -13.14 -12.17
N HIS A 124 -1.21 -13.72 -13.34
CA HIS A 124 -1.31 -15.16 -13.54
C HIS A 124 -0.05 -15.91 -13.08
N ARG A 125 1.14 -15.44 -13.46
CA ARG A 125 2.41 -16.04 -12.99
C ARG A 125 2.53 -16.02 -11.48
N GLN A 126 2.11 -14.94 -10.81
CA GLN A 126 2.11 -14.89 -9.36
C GLN A 126 1.09 -15.88 -8.76
N ALA A 127 -0.08 -16.00 -9.38
CA ALA A 127 -1.12 -16.93 -8.94
C ALA A 127 -0.66 -18.39 -9.02
N VAL A 128 0.12 -18.75 -10.05
CA VAL A 128 0.70 -20.09 -10.18
C VAL A 128 1.81 -20.34 -9.14
N LEU A 129 2.60 -19.31 -8.82
CA LEU A 129 3.73 -19.44 -7.89
C LEU A 129 3.31 -19.46 -6.41
N ASN A 130 2.21 -18.77 -6.07
CA ASN A 130 1.72 -18.69 -4.71
C ASN A 130 0.70 -19.83 -4.49
N PRO A 131 1.02 -20.86 -3.70
CA PRO A 131 0.09 -21.96 -3.47
C PRO A 131 -1.18 -21.44 -2.81
N HIS A 132 -2.33 -22.01 -3.19
CA HIS A 132 -3.60 -21.74 -2.52
C HIS A 132 -3.44 -21.93 -1.01
N ASN A 133 -3.72 -20.89 -0.25
CA ASN A 133 -3.60 -20.88 1.20
C ASN A 133 -4.95 -20.69 1.90
N ASN A 134 -6.06 -20.86 1.16
CA ASN A 134 -7.45 -20.66 1.61
C ASN A 134 -7.71 -19.29 2.25
N ALA A 135 -6.85 -18.29 2.04
CA ALA A 135 -7.06 -16.94 2.57
C ALA A 135 -8.18 -16.21 1.82
N SER A 136 -8.43 -16.57 0.56
CA SER A 136 -9.53 -16.05 -0.23
C SER A 136 -9.80 -16.95 -1.43
N ASP A 137 -11.08 -17.15 -1.75
CA ASP A 137 -11.52 -17.87 -2.95
C ASP A 137 -11.27 -17.07 -4.24
N LEU A 138 -11.04 -15.75 -4.11
CA LEU A 138 -10.95 -14.82 -5.23
C LEU A 138 -9.51 -14.55 -5.68
N TRP A 139 -8.49 -14.90 -4.88
CA TRP A 139 -7.11 -14.48 -5.11
C TRP A 139 -6.12 -15.65 -5.13
N GLY A 140 -5.39 -15.79 -6.24
CA GLY A 140 -4.23 -16.70 -6.32
C GLY A 140 -2.95 -16.12 -5.71
N THR A 141 -2.94 -14.88 -5.19
CA THR A 141 -1.68 -14.16 -4.89
C THR A 141 -1.29 -14.09 -3.41
N SER A 142 -2.05 -14.67 -2.50
CA SER A 142 -1.70 -14.69 -1.07
C SER A 142 -0.51 -15.63 -0.83
N GLN A 143 0.62 -15.08 -0.37
CA GLN A 143 1.75 -15.93 0.04
C GLN A 143 1.38 -16.65 1.33
N SER A 144 1.64 -17.96 1.41
CA SER A 144 1.71 -18.63 2.71
C SER A 144 2.90 -18.05 3.47
N GLN A 145 2.66 -17.45 4.63
CA GLN A 145 3.71 -17.38 5.63
C GLN A 145 3.90 -18.80 6.15
N MET A 146 4.80 -19.57 5.51
CA MET A 146 5.32 -20.76 6.17
C MET A 146 5.94 -20.31 7.49
N LYS A 147 5.35 -20.74 8.61
CA LYS A 147 6.00 -20.67 9.92
C LYS A 147 7.26 -21.53 9.82
N SER A 148 8.42 -20.91 9.59
CA SER A 148 9.69 -21.63 9.68
C SER A 148 9.98 -21.88 11.17
N ALA A 149 9.58 -23.06 11.65
CA ALA A 149 10.28 -23.67 12.77
C ALA A 149 11.66 -24.11 12.26
N THR A 150 12.69 -23.47 12.82
CA THR A 150 14.09 -23.89 12.95
C THR A 150 14.65 -24.86 11.90
N THR A 151 15.63 -24.42 11.11
CA THR A 151 17.08 -24.78 11.16
C THR A 151 17.72 -24.50 9.78
N SER A 152 18.95 -24.00 9.84
CA SER A 152 19.89 -23.68 8.75
C SER A 152 19.77 -24.47 7.44
N ALA A 153 19.74 -23.76 6.31
CA ALA A 153 20.66 -23.95 5.18
C ALA A 153 20.41 -22.86 4.13
N SER A 154 21.51 -22.25 3.69
CA SER A 154 21.60 -21.38 2.53
C SER A 154 20.89 -21.95 1.30
N ASN A 155 20.05 -21.15 0.66
CA ASN A 155 19.89 -21.16 -0.80
C ASN A 155 19.33 -19.81 -1.27
N GLY A 156 20.25 -18.88 -1.52
CA GLY A 156 19.97 -17.66 -2.24
C GLY A 156 19.60 -17.98 -3.69
N TRP A 157 18.37 -17.66 -4.06
CA TRP A 157 17.91 -17.60 -5.47
C TRP A 157 17.40 -16.21 -5.83
N TYR A 158 17.98 -15.16 -5.24
CA TYR A 158 17.90 -13.81 -5.79
C TYR A 158 19.14 -13.56 -6.63
N ASN A 159 19.05 -13.90 -7.91
CA ASN A 159 20.03 -13.47 -8.89
C ASN A 159 20.00 -11.93 -8.95
N THR A 160 21.04 -11.27 -8.45
CA THR A 160 21.18 -9.80 -8.35
C THR A 160 21.57 -9.13 -9.67
N THR A 161 21.55 -9.85 -10.79
CA THR A 161 21.89 -9.31 -12.10
C THR A 161 20.64 -9.05 -12.94
N GLY A 162 20.29 -7.76 -13.05
CA GLY A 162 19.81 -7.24 -14.33
C GLY A 162 18.41 -6.65 -14.41
N TRP A 163 18.05 -5.67 -13.57
CA TRP A 163 17.09 -4.60 -13.96
C TRP A 163 17.37 -3.29 -13.21
N ARG A 164 18.53 -2.65 -13.46
CA ARG A 164 18.69 -1.23 -13.15
C ARG A 164 18.01 -0.41 -14.24
N ARG A 165 16.69 -0.21 -14.15
CA ARG A 165 16.11 0.99 -14.76
C ARG A 165 16.48 2.16 -13.85
N LYS A 166 17.42 2.99 -14.31
CA LYS A 166 17.65 4.30 -13.72
C LYS A 166 16.32 5.06 -13.76
N TRP A 167 15.70 5.25 -12.61
CA TRP A 167 14.66 6.26 -12.47
C TRP A 167 15.33 7.63 -12.68
N PRO A 168 14.72 8.55 -13.44
CA PRO A 168 15.28 9.87 -13.63
C PRO A 168 15.47 10.57 -12.27
N LYS A 169 16.51 11.42 -12.18
CA LYS A 169 16.75 12.28 -11.02
C LYS A 169 15.48 13.09 -10.71
N ALA A 170 15.35 13.52 -9.45
CA ALA A 170 14.23 14.13 -8.71
C ALA A 170 13.26 15.13 -9.42
N SER A 171 13.44 15.46 -10.70
CA SER A 171 12.66 16.45 -11.45
C SER A 171 11.47 15.87 -12.25
N ALA A 172 11.17 14.58 -12.17
CA ALA A 172 10.06 13.97 -12.91
C ALA A 172 9.28 13.01 -12.02
N LEU A 173 8.37 13.54 -11.20
CA LEU A 173 7.28 12.75 -10.64
C LEU A 173 6.50 12.13 -11.83
N PRO A 174 6.26 10.81 -11.86
CA PRO A 174 5.32 10.25 -12.83
C PRO A 174 3.99 10.97 -12.64
N GLN A 175 3.39 11.45 -13.73
CA GLN A 175 2.08 12.08 -13.68
C GLN A 175 1.11 11.15 -12.96
N VAL A 176 0.66 11.58 -11.78
CA VAL A 176 -0.40 10.93 -11.02
C VAL A 176 -1.67 11.08 -11.84
N ILE A 177 -1.96 10.07 -12.66
CA ILE A 177 -3.22 9.99 -13.41
C ILE A 177 -4.07 8.94 -12.69
N CYS A 178 -4.87 9.39 -11.72
CA CYS A 178 -6.29 9.08 -11.54
C CYS A 178 -6.71 9.59 -10.15
N SER A 179 -7.51 10.66 -10.12
CA SER A 179 -8.31 11.04 -8.96
C SER A 179 -9.65 10.31 -9.10
N ILE A 180 -9.92 9.31 -8.26
CA ILE A 180 -11.30 8.92 -8.00
C ILE A 180 -11.78 9.90 -6.93
N SER A 181 -12.64 10.82 -7.38
CA SER A 181 -13.28 11.85 -6.58
C SER A 181 -13.93 11.26 -5.32
N THR A 182 -13.71 11.96 -4.21
CA THR A 182 -14.47 11.99 -2.95
C THR A 182 -15.66 11.04 -2.94
N ILE A 183 -15.64 9.99 -2.09
CA ILE A 183 -16.87 9.29 -1.71
C ILE A 183 -17.60 10.23 -0.76
N PRO A 184 -18.71 10.87 -1.15
CA PRO A 184 -19.47 11.70 -0.24
C PRO A 184 -20.09 10.80 0.83
N ALA A 185 -20.05 11.23 2.09
CA ALA A 185 -20.56 10.49 3.24
C ALA A 185 -22.09 10.22 3.20
N HIS A 186 -22.82 10.63 2.16
CA HIS A 186 -24.27 10.46 2.03
C HIS A 186 -24.71 9.28 1.13
N LEU A 187 -23.79 8.47 0.61
CA LEU A 187 -24.11 7.24 -0.13
C LEU A 187 -23.80 6.00 0.70
N SER A 188 -24.37 5.92 1.90
CA SER A 188 -24.45 4.72 2.72
C SER A 188 -25.85 4.12 2.60
N SER A 189 -26.16 3.52 1.46
CA SER A 189 -27.35 2.68 1.24
C SER A 189 -27.12 1.76 0.05
N PHE A 190 -26.20 0.81 0.19
CA PHE A 190 -26.16 -0.46 -0.56
C PHE A 190 -25.45 -1.51 0.27
#